data_AF-A0A0X3XSZ8-F1
#
_entry.id   AF-A0A0X3XSZ8-F1
#
_cell.length_a   1.000
_cell.length_b   1.000
_cell.length_c   1.000
_cell.angle_alpha   90.00
_cell.angle_beta   90.00
_cell.angle_gamma   90.00
#
_symmetry.space_group_name_H-M   'P 1'
#
loop_
_entity.id
_entity.type
_entity.pdbx_description
1 polymer ?
#
loop_
_entity_poly.entity_id
_entity_poly.type
_entity_poly.pdbx_seq_one_letter_code
_entity_poly.pdbx_strand_id
1 'polypeptide(L)'
;MKMTRDGDAFIARLVPSQVSAMYEALSHLREHDYGDTELTLLTGAGREAVDALVERLAGPHAESRDFRLTVGELHMVHSALTAVPTRFVERGGLFAQEPFHIRTGFYRENFDALASALVQAVRQA
;
A
#
# COMPACT_ATOMS: atom_id res chain seq x y z
N MET A 1 6.63 1.24 12.84
CA MET A 1 6.29 -0.16 12.49
C MET A 1 7.48 -1.04 12.80
N LYS A 2 7.28 -2.29 13.20
CA LYS A 2 8.36 -3.26 13.40
C LYS A 2 8.07 -4.50 12.56
N MET A 3 9.12 -5.12 12.03
CA MET A 3 9.05 -6.36 11.29
C MET A 3 10.09 -7.32 11.85
N THR A 4 9.79 -8.61 11.76
CA THR A 4 10.73 -9.68 12.03
C THR A 4 10.84 -10.53 10.78
N ARG A 5 12.07 -10.85 10.36
CA ARG A 5 12.29 -11.76 9.25
C ARG A 5 11.97 -13.20 9.66
N ASP A 6 11.19 -13.89 8.84
CA ASP A 6 10.83 -15.30 9.04
C ASP A 6 10.92 -16.07 7.71
N GLY A 7 12.10 -16.64 7.48
CA GLY A 7 12.45 -17.31 6.23
C GLY A 7 12.49 -16.34 5.05
N ASP A 8 11.59 -16.56 4.10
CA ASP A 8 11.39 -15.76 2.89
C ASP A 8 10.37 -14.61 3.06
N ALA A 9 9.77 -14.49 4.24
CA ALA A 9 8.75 -13.50 4.55
C ALA A 9 9.13 -12.61 5.74
N PHE A 10 8.30 -11.61 5.98
CA PHE A 10 8.37 -10.70 7.11
C PHE A 10 7.06 -10.75 7.88
N ILE A 11 7.14 -10.84 9.20
CA ILE A 11 5.99 -10.71 10.08
C ILE A 11 5.92 -9.26 10.53
N ALA A 12 4.85 -8.56 10.14
CA ALA A 12 4.59 -7.17 10.50
C ALA A 12 3.36 -7.09 11.41
N ARG A 13 3.52 -6.52 12.60
CA ARG A 13 2.37 -6.14 13.44
C ARG A 13 1.86 -4.76 13.01
N LEU A 14 0.72 -4.74 12.32
CA LEU A 14 0.14 -3.53 11.74
C LEU A 14 -1.00 -3.02 12.61
N VAL A 15 -1.02 -1.70 12.84
CA VAL A 15 -2.16 -1.03 13.47
C VAL A 15 -3.28 -0.78 12.44
N PRO A 16 -4.54 -0.61 12.86
CA PRO A 16 -5.68 -0.27 12.00
C PRO A 16 -5.41 0.69 10.84
N SER A 17 -4.82 1.85 11.13
CA SER A 17 -4.56 2.88 10.12
C SER A 17 -3.53 2.46 9.07
N GLN A 18 -2.57 1.61 9.43
CA GLN A 18 -1.60 1.08 8.48
C GLN A 18 -2.28 0.08 7.54
N VAL A 19 -3.07 -0.84 8.09
CA VAL A 19 -3.81 -1.82 7.27
C VAL A 19 -4.76 -1.11 6.32
N SER A 20 -5.50 -0.12 6.81
CA SER A 20 -6.42 0.68 6.01
C SER A 20 -5.70 1.48 4.91
N ALA A 21 -4.57 2.13 5.21
CA ALA A 21 -3.80 2.84 4.18
C ALA A 21 -3.25 1.90 3.09
N MET A 22 -2.76 0.71 3.47
CA MET A 22 -2.32 -0.30 2.50
C MET A 22 -3.47 -0.81 1.64
N TYR A 23 -4.62 -1.09 2.27
CA TYR A 23 -5.84 -1.52 1.59
C TYR A 23 -6.32 -0.48 0.59
N GLU A 24 -6.44 0.80 1.00
CA GLU A 24 -6.92 1.87 0.13
C GLU A 24 -5.96 2.13 -1.03
N ALA A 25 -4.65 2.10 -0.79
CA ALA A 25 -3.66 2.28 -1.85
C ALA A 25 -3.77 1.20 -2.93
N LEU A 26 -3.83 -0.08 -2.54
CA LEU A 26 -3.95 -1.19 -3.48
C LEU A 26 -5.33 -1.23 -4.15
N SER A 27 -6.40 -1.00 -3.39
CA SER A 27 -7.76 -0.96 -3.94
C SER A 27 -7.93 0.14 -4.98
N HIS A 28 -7.32 1.31 -4.75
CA HIS A 28 -7.34 2.40 -5.71
C HIS A 28 -6.65 2.04 -7.03
N LEU A 29 -5.50 1.36 -6.98
CA LEU A 29 -4.84 0.87 -8.19
C LEU A 29 -5.63 -0.23 -8.89
N ARG A 30 -6.24 -1.15 -8.12
CA ARG A 30 -7.07 -2.23 -8.65
C ARG A 30 -8.31 -1.71 -9.39
N GLU A 31 -8.99 -0.70 -8.84
CA GLU A 31 -10.23 -0.13 -9.38
C GLU A 31 -10.03 0.75 -10.61
N HIS A 32 -8.81 1.23 -10.84
CA HIS A 32 -8.50 1.90 -12.08
C HIS A 32 -8.46 0.89 -13.23
N ASP A 33 -8.95 1.30 -14.41
CA ASP A 33 -8.91 0.55 -15.67
C ASP A 33 -7.47 0.44 -16.22
N TYR A 34 -6.53 -0.03 -15.41
CA TYR A 34 -5.25 -0.49 -15.91
C TYR A 34 -5.44 -1.83 -16.62
N GLY A 35 -4.82 -1.96 -17.78
CA GLY A 35 -4.53 -3.28 -18.32
C GLY A 35 -3.56 -4.03 -17.40
N ASP A 36 -3.46 -5.34 -17.60
CA ASP A 36 -2.63 -6.19 -16.74
C ASP A 36 -1.14 -5.81 -16.81
N THR A 37 -0.70 -5.26 -17.95
CA THR A 37 0.68 -4.79 -18.12
C THR A 37 0.96 -3.54 -17.30
N GLU A 38 0.06 -2.55 -17.32
CA GLU A 38 0.20 -1.32 -16.54
C GLU A 38 0.14 -1.61 -15.03
N LEU A 39 -0.75 -2.50 -14.60
CA LEU A 39 -0.85 -2.89 -13.19
C LEU A 39 0.43 -3.62 -12.74
N THR A 40 0.98 -4.49 -13.58
CA THR A 40 2.25 -5.18 -13.33
C THR A 40 3.41 -4.20 -13.26
N LEU A 41 3.45 -3.19 -14.14
CA LEU A 41 4.48 -2.15 -14.10
C LEU A 41 4.42 -1.35 -12.81
N LEU A 42 3.22 -1.04 -12.32
CA LEU A 42 3.02 -0.26 -11.10
C LEU A 42 3.32 -1.05 -9.84
N THR A 43 2.93 -2.31 -9.77
CA THR A 43 2.95 -3.08 -8.50
C THR A 43 4.02 -4.16 -8.47
N GLY A 44 4.66 -4.47 -9.60
CA GLY A 44 5.56 -5.61 -9.77
C GLY A 44 4.82 -6.96 -9.83
N ALA A 45 3.48 -6.96 -9.86
CA ALA A 45 2.68 -8.18 -9.81
C ALA A 45 1.41 -8.08 -10.66
N GLY A 46 0.90 -9.23 -11.08
CA GLY A 46 -0.35 -9.32 -11.82
C GLY A 46 -1.58 -9.09 -10.95
N ARG A 47 -2.74 -8.92 -11.61
CA ARG A 47 -4.03 -8.64 -10.98
C ARG A 47 -4.42 -9.62 -9.88
N GLU A 48 -4.29 -10.92 -10.14
CA GLU A 48 -4.64 -11.96 -9.17
C GLU A 48 -3.87 -11.83 -7.84
N ALA A 49 -2.58 -11.47 -7.91
CA ALA A 49 -1.76 -11.29 -6.72
C ALA A 49 -2.14 -10.01 -5.95
N VAL A 50 -2.46 -8.93 -6.68
CA VAL A 50 -2.98 -7.69 -6.09
C VAL A 50 -4.31 -7.95 -5.39
N ASP A 51 -5.24 -8.65 -6.05
CA ASP A 51 -6.56 -8.98 -5.51
C ASP A 51 -6.44 -9.83 -4.24
N ALA A 52 -5.63 -10.88 -4.26
CA ALA A 52 -5.39 -11.72 -3.10
C ALA A 52 -4.84 -10.94 -1.89
N LEU A 53 -3.95 -9.96 -2.12
CA LEU A 53 -3.43 -9.12 -1.05
C LEU A 53 -4.48 -8.12 -0.55
N VAL A 54 -5.27 -7.52 -1.44
CA VAL A 54 -6.38 -6.63 -1.07
C VAL A 54 -7.40 -7.37 -0.20
N GLU A 55 -7.79 -8.59 -0.59
CA GLU A 55 -8.71 -9.43 0.18
C GLU A 55 -8.16 -9.74 1.58
N ARG A 56 -6.87 -10.04 1.71
CA ARG A 56 -6.21 -10.27 3.00
C ARG A 56 -6.14 -9.03 3.87
N LEU A 57 -6.00 -7.86 3.26
CA LEU A 57 -5.98 -6.59 3.97
C LEU A 57 -7.40 -6.18 4.40
N ALA A 58 -8.43 -6.61 3.69
CA ALA A 58 -9.82 -6.27 3.96
C ALA A 58 -10.31 -6.67 5.37
N GLY A 59 -11.52 -6.19 5.69
CA GLY A 59 -12.22 -6.46 6.93
C GLY A 59 -12.23 -5.26 7.90
N PRO A 60 -12.83 -5.43 9.08
CA PRO A 60 -12.89 -4.37 10.08
C PRO A 60 -11.48 -4.15 10.64
N HIS A 61 -10.83 -3.07 10.21
CA HIS A 61 -9.53 -2.62 10.71
C HIS A 61 -9.67 -2.11 12.16
N ALA A 62 -10.14 -2.93 13.08
CA ALA A 62 -10.47 -2.53 14.45
C ALA A 62 -9.30 -2.73 15.42
N GLU A 63 -8.48 -3.76 15.17
CA GLU A 63 -7.40 -4.17 16.06
C GLU A 63 -6.07 -4.30 15.34
N SER A 64 -4.98 -4.21 16.10
CA SER A 64 -3.65 -4.47 15.55
C SER A 64 -3.48 -5.97 15.33
N ARG A 65 -3.02 -6.38 14.14
CA ARG A 65 -2.86 -7.79 13.78
C ARG A 65 -1.55 -8.04 13.04
N ASP A 66 -1.09 -9.28 13.12
CA ASP A 66 0.15 -9.71 12.48
C ASP A 66 -0.14 -10.15 11.04
N PHE A 67 0.71 -9.72 10.11
CA PHE A 67 0.67 -10.13 8.72
C PHE A 67 2.01 -10.75 8.34
N ARG A 68 1.96 -11.93 7.73
CA ARG A 68 3.10 -12.52 7.04
C ARG A 68 3.11 -12.00 5.61
N LEU A 69 4.13 -11.23 5.24
CA LEU A 69 4.25 -10.58 3.94
C LEU A 69 5.56 -11.02 3.25
N THR A 70 5.48 -11.42 1.99
CA THR A 70 6.66 -11.65 1.16
C THR A 70 7.30 -10.32 0.73
N VAL A 71 8.54 -10.36 0.25
CA VAL A 71 9.18 -9.17 -0.38
C VAL A 71 8.35 -8.64 -1.54
N GLY A 72 7.73 -9.52 -2.33
CA GLY A 72 6.85 -9.13 -3.43
C GLY A 72 5.63 -8.35 -2.95
N GLU A 73 5.00 -8.81 -1.86
CA GLU A 73 3.85 -8.11 -1.26
C GLU A 73 4.23 -6.77 -0.63
N LEU A 74 5.40 -6.71 0.02
CA LEU A 74 5.94 -5.45 0.53
C LEU A 74 6.23 -4.46 -0.60
N HIS A 75 6.76 -4.95 -1.73
CA HIS A 75 6.96 -4.14 -2.92
C HIS A 75 5.62 -3.64 -3.49
N MET A 76 4.61 -4.52 -3.64
CA MET A 76 3.27 -4.13 -4.11
C MET A 76 2.69 -2.99 -3.27
N VAL A 77 2.73 -3.12 -1.95
CA VAL A 77 2.24 -2.09 -1.02
C VAL A 77 3.05 -0.80 -1.14
N HIS A 78 4.39 -0.89 -1.11
CA HIS A 78 5.25 0.28 -1.21
C HIS A 78 5.01 1.04 -2.52
N SER A 79 4.94 0.32 -3.63
CA SER A 79 4.70 0.91 -4.95
C SER A 79 3.29 1.51 -5.03
N ALA A 80 2.27 0.89 -4.43
CA ALA A 80 0.94 1.48 -4.36
C ALA A 80 0.91 2.79 -3.54
N LEU A 81 1.52 2.80 -2.35
CA LEU A 81 1.59 3.99 -1.50
C LEU A 81 2.30 5.16 -2.18
N THR A 82 3.26 4.89 -3.06
CA THR A 82 4.00 5.93 -3.78
C THR A 82 3.37 6.31 -5.13
N ALA A 83 2.68 5.38 -5.79
CA ALA A 83 2.04 5.63 -7.09
C ALA A 83 0.70 6.35 -6.96
N VAL A 84 -0.14 6.00 -5.98
CA VAL A 84 -1.48 6.59 -5.86
C VAL A 84 -1.45 8.12 -5.75
N PRO A 85 -0.61 8.75 -4.90
CA PRO A 85 -0.54 10.22 -4.82
C PRO A 85 -0.26 10.90 -6.18
N THR A 86 0.52 10.27 -7.06
CA THR A 86 0.82 10.86 -8.38
C THR A 86 -0.41 11.05 -9.26
N ARG A 87 -1.49 10.30 -9.00
CA ARG A 87 -2.77 10.40 -9.72
C ARG A 87 -3.62 11.59 -9.30
N PHE A 88 -3.26 12.23 -8.19
CA PHE A 88 -3.93 13.42 -7.67
C PHE A 88 -3.13 14.68 -7.93
N VAL A 89 -2.17 14.63 -8.86
CA VAL A 89 -1.43 15.80 -9.32
C VAL A 89 -2.15 16.39 -10.53
N GLU A 90 -2.58 17.64 -10.41
CA GLU A 90 -3.31 18.36 -11.46
C GLU A 90 -2.36 18.92 -12.53
N ARG A 91 -2.96 19.43 -13.62
CA ARG A 91 -2.22 20.20 -14.64
C ARG A 91 -1.61 21.43 -13.96
N GLY A 92 -0.28 21.47 -13.89
CA GLY A 92 0.46 22.50 -13.15
C GLY A 92 1.30 21.95 -12.00
N GLY A 93 1.21 20.65 -11.69
CA GLY A 93 2.06 19.99 -10.70
C GLY A 93 1.57 20.15 -9.25
N LEU A 94 0.42 20.78 -9.05
CA LEU A 94 -0.18 20.94 -7.73
C LEU A 94 -0.88 19.64 -7.31
N PHE A 95 -0.70 19.26 -6.05
CA PHE A 95 -1.33 18.09 -5.47
C PHE A 95 -2.72 18.43 -4.93
N ALA A 96 -3.74 17.73 -5.40
CA ALA A 96 -5.13 17.88 -4.97
C ALA A 96 -5.37 17.11 -3.66
N GLN A 97 -4.98 17.71 -2.53
CA GLN A 97 -5.07 17.09 -1.21
C GLN A 97 -6.48 16.67 -0.83
N GLU A 98 -7.47 17.53 -1.09
CA GLU A 98 -8.86 17.27 -0.71
C GLU A 98 -9.45 16.05 -1.46
N PRO A 99 -9.37 15.95 -2.79
CA PRO A 99 -9.77 14.73 -3.50
C PRO A 99 -9.03 13.47 -3.05
N PHE A 100 -7.72 13.56 -2.78
CA PHE A 100 -6.95 12.43 -2.25
C PHE A 100 -7.48 11.98 -0.88
N HIS A 101 -7.74 12.94 0.01
CA HIS A 101 -8.26 12.67 1.35
C HIS A 101 -9.68 12.11 1.31
N ILE A 102 -10.54 12.65 0.45
CA ILE A 102 -11.91 12.13 0.25
C ILE A 102 -11.86 10.68 -0.25
N ARG A 103 -10.97 10.36 -1.20
CA ARG A 103 -10.89 9.00 -1.76
C ARG A 103 -10.30 8.00 -0.79
N THR A 104 -9.24 8.37 -0.07
CA THR A 104 -8.43 7.41 0.71
C THR A 104 -8.69 7.48 2.21
N GLY A 105 -9.25 8.58 2.73
CA GLY A 105 -9.32 8.87 4.15
C GLY A 105 -8.01 9.33 4.78
N PHE A 106 -6.93 9.52 3.99
CA PHE A 106 -5.60 9.87 4.49
C PHE A 106 -5.07 11.16 3.85
N TYR A 107 -4.16 11.83 4.55
CA TYR A 107 -3.30 12.85 3.94
C TYR A 107 -2.11 12.17 3.26
N ARG A 108 -1.56 12.81 2.21
CA ARG A 108 -0.40 12.29 1.46
C ARG A 108 0.77 11.91 2.36
N GLU A 109 1.03 12.72 3.38
CA GLU A 109 2.10 12.53 4.35
C GLU A 109 1.99 11.20 5.09
N ASN A 110 0.76 10.68 5.30
CA ASN A 110 0.55 9.37 5.89
C ASN A 110 1.04 8.25 4.96
N PHE A 111 0.84 8.39 3.65
CA PHE A 111 1.31 7.42 2.66
C PHE A 111 2.82 7.46 2.55
N ASP A 112 3.40 8.67 2.45
CA ASP A 112 4.85 8.88 2.36
C ASP A 112 5.56 8.32 3.63
N ALA A 113 5.01 8.59 4.81
CA ALA A 113 5.54 8.08 6.08
C ALA A 113 5.45 6.55 6.16
N LEU A 114 4.34 5.95 5.72
CA LEU A 114 4.17 4.49 5.73
C LEU A 114 5.11 3.80 4.73
N ALA A 115 5.23 4.34 3.51
CA ALA A 115 6.16 3.82 2.50
C ALA A 115 7.61 3.84 3.01
N SER A 116 8.04 4.96 3.60
CA SER A 116 9.36 5.06 4.23
C SER A 116 9.53 4.08 5.40
N ALA A 117 8.51 3.94 6.26
CA ALA A 117 8.54 3.01 7.38
C ALA A 117 8.63 1.54 6.96
N LEU A 118 8.06 1.14 5.81
CA LEU A 118 8.18 -0.21 5.24
C LEU A 118 9.65 -0.54 4.94
N VAL A 119 10.32 0.33 4.18
CA VAL A 119 11.73 0.13 3.81
C VAL A 119 12.64 0.12 5.05
N GLN A 120 12.39 1.02 6.00
CA GLN A 120 13.15 1.05 7.25
C GLN A 120 12.94 -0.21 8.09
N ALA A 121 11.71 -0.70 8.20
CA ALA A 121 11.40 -1.90 8.97
C ALA A 121 12.07 -3.14 8.35
N VAL A 122 12.04 -3.29 7.03
CA VAL A 122 12.73 -4.40 6.32
C VAL A 122 14.24 -4.34 6.55
N ARG A 123 14.85 -3.14 6.49
CA ARG A 123 16.29 -2.96 6.75
C ARG A 123 16.70 -3.36 8.18
N GLN A 124 15.79 -3.24 9.14
CA GLN A 124 16.05 -3.48 10.56
C GLN A 124 15.69 -4.91 11.02
N ALA A 125 15.06 -5.70 10.16
CA ALA A 125 14.45 -6.99 10.47
C ALA A 125 15.40 -8.19 10.26
#